data_AF-A0AAU7T6I2-F1
#
_entry.id   AF-A0AAU7T6I2-F1
#
_cell.length_a   1.000
_cell.length_b   1.000
_cell.length_c   1.000
_cell.angle_alpha   90.00
_cell.angle_beta   90.00
_cell.angle_gamma   90.00
#
_symmetry.space_group_name_H-M   'P 1'
#
loop_
_entity.id
_entity.type
_entity.pdbx_description
1 polymer ?
#
loop_
_entity_poly.entity_id
_entity_poly.type
_entity_poly.pdbx_seq_one_letter_code
_entity_poly.pdbx_strand_id
1 'polypeptide(L)'
;MTEGASGPRARRHRGRPKRSGGWLGLVVLAVTGALTLTLLGVLAWAAVFNDGDAVGPQATADESPSPHADHTTSPAPQPSASPLIGKSGTLDTCVAEVAAADAEVAAARIGIGHWAEHIKARTDLLSGAQPKEVTKAIWKRTREAGPADLTRYQAAVAEHARLAGSCARAAKTAETTACLQRLQALDKAVAAGAGGMGEWKAHQNAMAAHKAGEIDAAHAQTMWVAAWSTAPKNIDTFRAADTALRTAPACRA
;
A
#
# COMPACT_ATOMS: atom_id res chain seq x y z
N MET A 1 45.52 -23.54 35.17
CA MET A 1 46.92 -23.38 34.75
C MET A 1 46.91 -23.54 33.23
N THR A 2 46.70 -22.48 32.46
CA THR A 2 47.73 -21.50 32.10
C THR A 2 47.17 -20.08 31.92
N GLU A 3 47.94 -19.12 32.44
CA GLU A 3 47.81 -17.68 32.31
C GLU A 3 48.33 -17.15 30.96
N GLY A 4 47.91 -15.94 30.59
CA GLY A 4 48.61 -15.05 29.64
C GLY A 4 47.65 -14.40 28.64
N ALA A 5 47.68 -13.10 28.36
CA ALA A 5 48.46 -12.00 28.89
C ALA A 5 47.73 -10.68 28.55
N SER A 6 47.74 -9.73 29.49
CA SER A 6 47.31 -8.35 29.29
C SER A 6 48.34 -7.57 28.46
N GLY A 7 47.89 -6.90 27.40
CA GLY A 7 48.67 -5.92 26.64
C GLY A 7 48.10 -4.50 26.81
N PRO A 8 48.92 -3.49 27.16
CA PRO A 8 48.46 -2.11 27.33
C PRO A 8 48.71 -1.19 26.11
N ARG A 9 47.84 -0.18 26.01
CA ARG A 9 48.04 1.21 25.50
C ARG A 9 48.31 1.44 24.00
N ALA A 10 47.44 2.28 23.42
CA ALA A 10 47.85 3.58 22.86
C ALA A 10 46.66 4.57 22.79
N ARG A 11 46.67 5.59 23.65
CA ARG A 11 45.94 6.85 23.42
C ARG A 11 46.75 7.68 22.42
N ARG A 12 46.11 8.24 21.39
CA ARG A 12 46.63 9.39 20.64
C ARG A 12 45.62 10.51 20.55
N HIS A 13 46.19 11.70 20.60
CA HIS A 13 45.60 13.00 20.86
C HIS A 13 44.94 13.65 19.64
N ARG A 14 43.94 14.49 19.96
CA ARG A 14 43.65 15.86 19.47
C ARG A 14 43.94 16.19 17.99
N GLY A 15 42.88 16.60 17.32
CA GLY A 15 42.92 17.56 16.22
C GLY A 15 41.51 18.06 15.89
N ARG A 16 41.06 19.15 16.53
CA ARG A 16 39.86 19.89 16.14
C ARG A 16 40.28 21.00 15.17
N PRO A 17 39.92 20.95 13.87
CA PRO A 17 40.01 22.13 13.02
C PRO A 17 38.82 23.05 13.29
N LYS A 18 39.11 24.23 13.86
CA LYS A 18 38.25 25.43 13.72
C LYS A 18 38.31 25.86 12.25
N ARG A 19 37.19 25.79 11.53
CA ARG A 19 36.99 26.56 10.30
C ARG A 19 35.76 27.45 10.46
N SER A 20 36.09 28.70 10.71
CA SER A 20 35.25 29.89 10.64
C SER A 20 34.88 30.22 9.19
N GLY A 21 33.67 30.74 8.99
CA GLY A 21 33.31 31.64 7.89
C GLY A 21 32.83 30.96 6.61
N GLY A 22 31.52 31.04 6.34
CA GLY A 22 30.99 30.74 5.00
C GLY A 22 29.54 30.23 4.91
N TRP A 23 28.79 30.13 6.01
CA TRP A 23 27.49 29.43 5.98
C TRP A 23 26.25 30.30 5.72
N LEU A 24 26.38 31.63 5.58
CA LEU A 24 25.24 32.50 5.28
C LEU A 24 24.99 32.74 3.77
N GLY A 25 25.94 32.41 2.89
CA GLY A 25 25.77 32.60 1.43
C GLY A 25 25.04 31.46 0.70
N LEU A 26 25.04 30.25 1.27
CA LEU A 26 24.47 29.05 0.63
C LEU A 26 22.99 28.81 0.94
N VAL A 27 22.45 29.44 2.00
CA VAL A 27 21.04 29.26 2.40
C VAL A 27 20.10 30.05 1.45
N VAL A 28 20.53 31.19 0.92
CA VAL A 28 19.68 32.04 0.04
C VAL A 28 19.53 31.45 -1.37
N LEU A 29 20.54 30.71 -1.89
CA LEU A 29 20.48 30.04 -3.19
C LEU A 29 19.73 28.70 -3.15
N ALA A 30 19.67 28.04 -1.99
CA ALA A 30 18.92 26.79 -1.83
C ALA A 30 17.40 27.01 -1.75
N VAL A 31 16.94 28.13 -1.17
CA VAL A 31 15.51 28.44 -1.02
C VAL A 31 14.89 28.93 -2.34
N THR A 32 15.66 29.61 -3.20
CA THR A 32 15.18 30.05 -4.53
C THR A 32 15.18 28.95 -5.59
N GLY A 33 16.09 27.96 -5.49
CA GLY A 33 16.10 26.79 -6.39
C GLY A 33 14.96 25.78 -6.13
N ALA A 34 14.53 25.64 -4.87
CA ALA A 34 13.43 24.74 -4.53
C ALA A 34 12.06 25.26 -5.03
N LEU A 35 11.88 26.59 -5.09
CA LEU A 35 10.60 27.19 -5.48
C LEU A 35 10.35 27.19 -7.00
N THR A 36 11.40 27.24 -7.82
CA THR A 36 11.29 27.22 -9.29
C THR A 36 11.05 25.82 -9.85
N LEU A 37 11.58 24.77 -9.20
CA LEU A 37 11.31 23.37 -9.57
C LEU A 37 9.86 22.94 -9.32
N THR A 38 9.19 23.50 -8.30
CA THR A 38 7.77 23.21 -8.05
C THR A 38 6.85 23.83 -9.11
N LEU A 39 7.17 25.01 -9.65
CA LEU A 39 6.33 25.68 -10.66
C LEU A 39 6.49 25.10 -12.07
N LEU A 40 7.71 24.72 -12.48
CA LEU A 40 7.93 24.04 -13.76
C LEU A 40 7.33 22.62 -13.80
N GLY A 41 7.29 21.93 -12.65
CA GLY A 41 6.64 20.63 -12.53
C GLY A 41 5.12 20.66 -12.76
N VAL A 42 4.44 21.76 -12.45
CA VAL A 42 2.97 21.89 -12.63
C VAL A 42 2.59 22.10 -14.10
N LEU A 43 3.35 22.91 -14.85
CA LEU A 43 3.07 23.17 -16.27
C LEU A 43 3.41 21.97 -17.17
N ALA A 44 4.49 21.23 -16.86
CA ALA A 44 4.85 20.02 -17.58
C ALA A 44 3.83 18.87 -17.37
N TRP A 45 3.09 18.87 -16.26
CA TRP A 45 2.11 17.84 -15.93
C TRP A 45 0.78 18.05 -16.69
N ALA A 46 0.30 19.28 -16.80
CA ALA A 46 -0.92 19.59 -17.56
C ALA A 46 -0.82 19.16 -19.04
N ALA A 47 0.33 19.39 -19.68
CA ALA A 47 0.57 18.97 -21.07
C ALA A 47 0.73 17.44 -21.26
N VAL A 48 0.76 16.65 -20.19
CA VAL A 48 0.96 15.18 -20.26
C VAL A 48 -0.33 14.39 -20.23
N PHE A 49 -1.33 14.95 -19.57
CA PHE A 49 -2.64 14.34 -19.38
C PHE A 49 -3.73 15.00 -20.22
N ASN A 50 -3.45 16.17 -20.84
CA ASN A 50 -4.34 16.84 -21.81
C ASN A 50 -4.03 16.54 -23.29
N ASP A 51 -3.23 15.52 -23.62
CA ASP A 51 -3.22 15.00 -25.01
C ASP A 51 -4.59 14.39 -25.28
N GLY A 52 -5.46 15.22 -25.85
CA GLY A 52 -6.87 15.02 -26.03
C GLY A 52 -7.21 13.85 -26.94
N ASP A 53 -7.94 12.90 -26.39
CA ASP A 53 -9.02 12.28 -27.14
C ASP A 53 -10.10 13.35 -27.28
N ALA A 54 -10.15 13.98 -28.45
CA ALA A 54 -11.20 14.91 -28.84
C ALA A 54 -12.56 14.27 -28.57
N VAL A 55 -13.34 14.88 -27.67
CA VAL A 55 -14.74 14.52 -27.43
C VAL A 55 -15.50 14.80 -28.72
N GLY A 56 -15.80 13.74 -29.46
CA GLY A 56 -16.72 13.79 -30.59
C GLY A 56 -18.12 14.24 -30.13
N PRO A 57 -18.91 14.89 -31.00
CA PRO A 57 -20.21 15.44 -30.63
C PRO A 57 -21.11 14.34 -30.06
N GLN A 58 -21.55 14.56 -28.83
CA GLN A 58 -22.45 13.69 -28.09
C GLN A 58 -23.85 13.81 -28.72
N ALA A 59 -24.31 12.74 -29.35
CA ALA A 59 -25.67 12.63 -29.84
C ALA A 59 -26.65 12.66 -28.66
N THR A 60 -27.60 13.58 -28.71
CA THR A 60 -28.77 13.63 -27.82
C THR A 60 -29.61 12.38 -28.06
N ALA A 61 -29.68 11.49 -27.05
CA ALA A 61 -30.61 10.37 -27.04
C ALA A 61 -31.83 10.71 -26.17
N ASP A 62 -32.99 10.44 -26.76
CA ASP A 62 -34.34 10.66 -26.28
C ASP A 62 -34.61 10.19 -24.85
N GLU A 63 -35.41 11.00 -24.18
CA GLU A 63 -36.04 10.78 -22.89
C GLU A 63 -37.10 9.69 -23.00
N SER A 64 -36.93 8.59 -22.26
CA SER A 64 -37.91 7.51 -22.17
C SER A 64 -38.43 7.42 -20.73
N PRO A 65 -39.75 7.61 -20.48
CA PRO A 65 -40.30 7.61 -19.12
C PRO A 65 -40.47 6.17 -18.61
N SER A 66 -39.93 5.88 -17.42
CA SER A 66 -40.22 4.64 -16.69
C SER A 66 -41.35 4.82 -15.68
N PRO A 67 -42.24 3.82 -15.54
CA PRO A 67 -43.38 3.85 -14.63
C PRO A 67 -42.99 3.52 -13.18
N HIS A 68 -43.72 4.14 -12.25
CA HIS A 68 -43.68 3.83 -10.82
C HIS A 68 -44.09 2.37 -10.54
N ALA A 69 -43.29 1.67 -9.75
CA ALA A 69 -43.66 0.38 -9.16
C ALA A 69 -43.82 0.55 -7.64
N ASP A 70 -45.00 0.17 -7.15
CA ASP A 70 -45.38 0.17 -5.74
C ASP A 70 -44.53 -0.80 -4.91
N HIS A 71 -43.91 -0.31 -3.85
CA HIS A 71 -43.19 -1.13 -2.88
C HIS A 71 -44.15 -1.68 -1.82
N THR A 72 -44.56 -2.94 -1.97
CA THR A 72 -45.16 -3.72 -0.88
C THR A 72 -44.07 -4.18 0.08
N THR A 73 -44.10 -3.67 1.31
CA THR A 73 -43.15 -4.01 2.37
C THR A 73 -43.53 -5.36 2.99
N SER A 74 -42.73 -6.40 2.72
CA SER A 74 -42.87 -7.71 3.36
C SER A 74 -41.95 -7.77 4.61
N PRO A 75 -42.44 -8.16 5.80
CA PRO A 75 -41.62 -8.26 6.99
C PRO A 75 -40.62 -9.41 6.88
N ALA A 76 -39.33 -9.10 7.01
CA ALA A 76 -38.27 -10.09 6.98
C ALA A 76 -38.20 -10.89 8.31
N PRO A 77 -37.85 -12.20 8.26
CA PRO A 77 -37.88 -13.09 9.42
C PRO A 77 -36.82 -12.75 10.48
N GLN A 78 -37.18 -12.93 11.75
CA GLN A 78 -36.23 -12.86 12.87
C GLN A 78 -35.15 -13.94 12.75
N PRO A 79 -33.86 -13.61 12.99
CA PRO A 79 -32.81 -14.62 13.04
C PRO A 79 -32.95 -15.46 14.32
N SER A 80 -33.30 -16.74 14.15
CA SER A 80 -33.12 -17.75 15.18
C SER A 80 -31.63 -17.85 15.53
N ALA A 81 -31.29 -17.50 16.78
CA ALA A 81 -29.96 -17.70 17.33
C ALA A 81 -29.68 -19.20 17.47
N SER A 82 -29.08 -19.79 16.44
CA SER A 82 -28.49 -21.12 16.55
C SER A 82 -27.38 -21.09 17.62
N PRO A 83 -27.34 -22.05 18.54
CA PRO A 83 -26.31 -22.09 19.57
C PRO A 83 -24.94 -22.23 18.88
N LEU A 84 -24.06 -21.27 19.17
CA LEU A 84 -22.62 -21.36 18.88
C LEU A 84 -22.06 -22.51 19.74
N ILE A 85 -22.31 -23.76 19.34
CA ILE A 85 -21.55 -24.90 19.84
C ILE A 85 -20.11 -24.62 19.40
N GLY A 86 -19.30 -24.20 20.37
CA GLY A 86 -17.89 -23.89 20.16
C GLY A 86 -17.20 -25.10 19.59
N LYS A 87 -17.04 -25.14 18.27
CA LYS A 87 -16.17 -26.11 17.61
C LYS A 87 -14.77 -25.90 18.19
N SER A 88 -14.28 -26.91 18.90
CA SER A 88 -12.87 -27.03 19.28
C SER A 88 -12.03 -26.79 18.02
N GLY A 89 -11.01 -25.94 18.12
CA GLY A 89 -10.10 -25.75 16.99
C GLY A 89 -9.38 -27.07 16.70
N THR A 90 -9.20 -27.38 15.42
CA THR A 90 -8.35 -28.49 14.95
C THR A 90 -7.11 -27.92 14.26
N LEU A 91 -6.10 -28.76 14.04
CA LEU A 91 -4.96 -28.38 13.19
C LEU A 91 -5.43 -27.90 11.81
N ASP A 92 -6.45 -28.54 11.22
CA ASP A 92 -7.02 -28.11 9.94
C ASP A 92 -7.59 -26.70 9.99
N THR A 93 -8.25 -26.31 11.09
CA THR A 93 -8.73 -24.93 11.25
C THR A 93 -7.57 -23.93 11.35
N CYS A 94 -6.48 -24.29 12.03
CA CYS A 94 -5.26 -23.47 12.06
C CYS A 94 -4.65 -23.30 10.67
N VAL A 95 -4.54 -24.39 9.91
CA VAL A 95 -4.02 -24.37 8.53
C VAL A 95 -4.90 -23.50 7.63
N ALA A 96 -6.22 -23.59 7.76
CA ALA A 96 -7.15 -22.78 6.99
C ALA A 96 -7.02 -21.27 7.28
N GLU A 97 -6.92 -20.89 8.55
CA GLU A 97 -6.73 -19.48 8.94
C GLU A 97 -5.39 -18.93 8.44
N VAL A 98 -4.31 -19.70 8.60
CA VAL A 98 -2.99 -19.34 8.05
C VAL A 98 -3.07 -19.15 6.54
N ALA A 99 -3.72 -20.07 5.82
CA ALA A 99 -3.83 -19.99 4.37
C ALA A 99 -4.61 -18.74 3.92
N ALA A 100 -5.67 -18.36 4.64
CA ALA A 100 -6.44 -17.17 4.33
C ALA A 100 -5.65 -15.87 4.60
N ALA A 101 -4.92 -15.81 5.71
CA ALA A 101 -4.03 -14.69 6.00
C ALA A 101 -2.86 -14.60 4.99
N ASP A 102 -2.27 -15.73 4.58
CA ASP A 102 -1.26 -15.79 3.52
C ASP A 102 -1.83 -15.26 2.17
N ALA A 103 -3.08 -15.60 1.85
CA ALA A 103 -3.76 -15.10 0.65
C ALA A 103 -3.99 -13.57 0.72
N GLU A 104 -4.32 -13.02 1.88
CA GLU A 104 -4.43 -11.57 2.08
C GLU A 104 -3.08 -10.87 1.84
N VAL A 105 -2.00 -11.37 2.44
CA VAL A 105 -0.65 -10.82 2.24
C VAL A 105 -0.21 -10.95 0.77
N ALA A 106 -0.55 -12.06 0.11
CA ALA A 106 -0.26 -12.24 -1.32
C ALA A 106 -1.02 -11.23 -2.20
N ALA A 107 -2.29 -10.96 -1.90
CA ALA A 107 -3.06 -9.93 -2.60
C ALA A 107 -2.48 -8.53 -2.37
N ALA A 108 -2.11 -8.21 -1.12
CA ALA A 108 -1.43 -6.95 -0.78
C ALA A 108 -0.09 -6.81 -1.52
N ARG A 109 0.69 -7.89 -1.65
CA ARG A 109 1.97 -7.88 -2.38
C ARG A 109 1.82 -7.44 -3.84
N ILE A 110 0.73 -7.84 -4.50
CA ILE A 110 0.44 -7.47 -5.88
C ILE A 110 0.08 -5.98 -5.96
N GLY A 111 -0.91 -5.53 -5.17
CA GLY A 111 -1.35 -4.13 -5.21
C GLY A 111 -0.28 -3.15 -4.76
N ILE A 112 0.44 -3.43 -3.67
CA ILE A 112 1.58 -2.63 -3.21
C ILE A 112 2.73 -2.68 -4.22
N GLY A 113 2.90 -3.80 -4.95
CA GLY A 113 3.85 -3.91 -6.05
C GLY A 113 3.57 -2.91 -7.17
N HIS A 114 2.33 -2.87 -7.67
CA HIS A 114 1.92 -1.88 -8.68
C HIS A 114 2.00 -0.45 -8.14
N TRP A 115 1.63 -0.22 -6.88
CA TRP A 115 1.76 1.10 -6.25
C TRP A 115 3.22 1.55 -6.18
N ALA A 116 4.13 0.68 -5.72
CA ALA A 116 5.55 0.97 -5.65
C ALA A 116 6.16 1.26 -7.03
N GLU A 117 5.74 0.53 -8.06
CA GLU A 117 6.16 0.77 -9.44
C GLU A 117 5.67 2.14 -9.95
N HIS A 118 4.41 2.49 -9.66
CA HIS A 118 3.82 3.78 -10.02
C HIS A 118 4.59 4.96 -9.39
N ILE A 119 4.88 4.85 -8.09
CA ILE A 119 5.65 5.85 -7.34
C ILE A 119 7.09 5.95 -7.84
N LYS A 120 7.73 4.80 -8.10
CA LYS A 120 9.10 4.76 -8.62
C LYS A 120 9.19 5.45 -9.99
N ALA A 121 8.23 5.22 -10.88
CA ALA A 121 8.22 5.86 -12.20
C ALA A 121 8.19 7.40 -12.09
N ARG A 122 7.48 7.95 -11.09
CA ARG A 122 7.52 9.39 -10.80
C ARG A 122 8.90 9.83 -10.33
N THR A 123 9.49 9.12 -9.38
CA THR A 123 10.83 9.44 -8.86
C THR A 123 11.88 9.40 -9.98
N ASP A 124 11.83 8.39 -10.84
CA ASP A 124 12.77 8.23 -11.95
C ASP A 124 12.58 9.28 -13.03
N LEU A 125 11.34 9.70 -13.30
CA LEU A 125 11.06 10.82 -14.19
C LEU A 125 11.69 12.12 -13.66
N LEU A 126 11.50 12.40 -12.36
CA LEU A 126 12.01 13.63 -11.73
C LEU A 126 13.54 13.66 -11.65
N SER A 127 14.20 12.51 -11.53
CA SER A 127 15.66 12.40 -11.52
C SER A 127 16.28 12.33 -12.92
N GLY A 128 15.46 12.22 -13.97
CA GLY A 128 15.92 12.00 -15.34
C GLY A 128 16.41 10.57 -15.61
N ALA A 129 16.23 9.64 -14.66
CA ALA A 129 16.60 8.23 -14.82
C ALA A 129 15.65 7.47 -15.77
N GLN A 130 14.45 8.00 -16.02
CA GLN A 130 13.47 7.39 -16.92
C GLN A 130 12.82 8.45 -17.84
N PRO A 131 12.69 8.17 -19.14
CA PRO A 131 12.01 9.09 -20.05
C PRO A 131 10.51 9.17 -19.75
N LYS A 132 9.92 10.26 -20.21
CA LYS A 132 8.51 10.61 -20.00
C LYS A 132 7.55 9.57 -20.57
N GLU A 133 7.86 9.04 -21.74
CA GLU A 133 7.04 8.09 -22.50
C GLU A 133 6.95 6.74 -21.78
N VAL A 134 8.10 6.26 -21.26
CA VAL A 134 8.15 5.05 -20.42
C VAL A 134 7.36 5.28 -19.13
N THR A 135 7.49 6.47 -18.51
CA THR A 135 6.74 6.83 -17.31
C THR A 135 5.22 6.84 -17.56
N LYS A 136 4.76 7.42 -18.68
CA LYS A 136 3.33 7.39 -19.08
C LYS A 136 2.84 5.94 -19.24
N ALA A 137 3.64 5.06 -19.85
CA ALA A 137 3.27 3.66 -20.03
C ALA A 137 3.14 2.91 -18.69
N ILE A 138 4.07 3.12 -17.76
CA ILE A 138 4.01 2.51 -16.42
C ILE A 138 2.81 3.03 -15.63
N TRP A 139 2.58 4.35 -15.62
CA TRP A 139 1.42 4.93 -14.95
C TRP A 139 0.10 4.43 -15.51
N LYS A 140 -0.03 4.33 -16.84
CA LYS A 140 -1.23 3.77 -17.48
C LYS A 140 -1.48 2.33 -17.00
N ARG A 141 -0.49 1.45 -17.13
CA ARG A 141 -0.62 0.03 -16.77
C ARG A 141 -0.96 -0.17 -15.29
N THR A 142 -0.24 0.50 -14.40
CA THR A 142 -0.45 0.37 -12.94
C THR A 142 -1.82 0.93 -12.52
N ARG A 143 -2.23 2.08 -13.06
CA ARG A 143 -3.58 2.66 -12.84
C ARG A 143 -4.69 1.70 -13.29
N GLU A 144 -4.54 1.08 -14.46
CA GLU A 144 -5.52 0.12 -15.01
C GLU A 144 -5.58 -1.18 -14.21
N ALA A 145 -4.47 -1.62 -13.61
CA ALA A 145 -4.44 -2.77 -12.70
C ALA A 145 -5.12 -2.48 -11.35
N GLY A 146 -5.09 -1.23 -10.90
CA GLY A 146 -5.54 -0.85 -9.55
C GLY A 146 -6.94 -1.35 -9.13
N PRO A 147 -8.01 -1.24 -9.95
CA PRO A 147 -9.32 -1.75 -9.57
C PRO A 147 -9.33 -3.26 -9.30
N ALA A 148 -8.60 -4.03 -10.10
CA ALA A 148 -8.47 -5.48 -9.91
C ALA A 148 -7.65 -5.82 -8.66
N ASP A 149 -6.60 -5.05 -8.36
CA ASP A 149 -5.81 -5.21 -7.13
C ASP A 149 -6.68 -5.00 -5.89
N LEU A 150 -7.46 -3.91 -5.88
CA LEU A 150 -8.35 -3.56 -4.76
C LEU A 150 -9.44 -4.61 -4.56
N THR A 151 -10.00 -5.13 -5.65
CA THR A 151 -11.03 -6.19 -5.61
C THR A 151 -10.47 -7.47 -5.02
N ARG A 152 -9.28 -7.91 -5.50
CA ARG A 152 -8.59 -9.10 -5.01
C ARG A 152 -8.24 -8.97 -3.53
N TYR A 153 -7.71 -7.82 -3.13
CA TYR A 153 -7.36 -7.57 -1.73
C TYR A 153 -8.58 -7.60 -0.83
N GLN A 154 -9.68 -6.93 -1.20
CA GLN A 154 -10.92 -6.95 -0.41
C GLN A 154 -11.52 -8.35 -0.26
N ALA A 155 -11.49 -9.16 -1.33
CA ALA A 155 -11.95 -10.55 -1.26
C ALA A 155 -11.10 -11.37 -0.28
N ALA A 156 -9.77 -11.20 -0.29
CA ALA A 156 -8.87 -11.89 0.62
C ALA A 156 -9.04 -11.43 2.08
N VAL A 157 -9.23 -10.12 2.32
CA VAL A 157 -9.55 -9.56 3.65
C VAL A 157 -10.83 -10.18 4.20
N ALA A 158 -11.89 -10.29 3.37
CA ALA A 158 -13.16 -10.85 3.79
C ALA A 158 -13.03 -12.34 4.17
N GLU A 159 -12.27 -13.11 3.40
CA GLU A 159 -12.05 -14.54 3.68
C GLU A 159 -11.19 -14.76 4.93
N HIS A 160 -10.13 -13.98 5.11
CA HIS A 160 -9.33 -14.01 6.33
C HIS A 160 -10.17 -13.65 7.55
N ALA A 161 -10.98 -12.59 7.49
CA ALA A 161 -11.89 -12.20 8.57
C ALA A 161 -12.89 -13.31 8.94
N ARG A 162 -13.37 -14.09 7.96
CA ARG A 162 -14.29 -15.21 8.19
C ARG A 162 -13.66 -16.34 9.02
N LEU A 163 -12.34 -16.53 8.92
CA LEU A 163 -11.61 -17.61 9.57
C LEU A 163 -10.83 -17.16 10.81
N ALA A 164 -10.74 -15.86 11.07
CA ALA A 164 -9.99 -15.29 12.18
C ALA A 164 -10.38 -15.88 13.55
N GLY A 165 -9.38 -16.26 14.35
CA GLY A 165 -9.56 -16.82 15.68
C GLY A 165 -9.99 -18.30 15.71
N SER A 166 -10.00 -18.98 14.57
CA SER A 166 -10.25 -20.42 14.52
C SER A 166 -9.10 -21.23 15.15
N CYS A 167 -7.86 -20.80 14.94
CA CYS A 167 -6.65 -21.45 15.45
C CYS A 167 -6.46 -21.28 16.96
N ALA A 168 -6.91 -20.15 17.53
CA ALA A 168 -6.78 -19.86 18.96
C ALA A 168 -7.48 -20.89 19.87
N ARG A 169 -8.44 -21.65 19.31
CA ARG A 169 -9.20 -22.69 20.01
C ARG A 169 -8.61 -24.09 19.86
N ALA A 170 -7.51 -24.26 19.13
CA ALA A 170 -6.92 -25.56 18.88
C ALA A 170 -6.16 -26.10 20.09
N ALA A 171 -6.16 -27.42 20.25
CA ALA A 171 -5.31 -28.08 21.23
C ALA A 171 -3.83 -27.76 20.95
N LYS A 172 -3.06 -27.46 22.00
CA LYS A 172 -1.64 -27.12 21.85
C LYS A 172 -0.84 -28.37 21.51
N THR A 173 -0.28 -28.39 20.31
CA THR A 173 0.69 -29.38 19.81
C THR A 173 1.87 -28.62 19.20
N ALA A 174 2.90 -29.34 18.75
CA ALA A 174 4.02 -28.70 18.06
C ALA A 174 3.57 -28.03 16.75
N GLU A 175 2.66 -28.69 16.03
CA GLU A 175 2.09 -28.24 14.75
C GLU A 175 1.22 -27.00 14.94
N THR A 176 0.29 -27.01 15.90
CA THR A 176 -0.55 -25.83 16.17
C THR A 176 0.28 -24.66 16.72
N THR A 177 1.36 -24.93 17.44
CA THR A 177 2.32 -23.89 17.87
C THR A 177 3.02 -23.24 16.69
N ALA A 178 3.48 -24.03 15.70
CA ALA A 178 4.08 -23.49 14.48
C ALA A 178 3.07 -22.64 13.67
N CYS A 179 1.81 -23.07 13.60
CA CYS A 179 0.74 -22.29 12.97
C CYS A 179 0.48 -20.95 13.67
N LEU A 180 0.40 -20.95 15.00
CA LEU A 180 0.23 -19.71 15.78
C LEU A 180 1.41 -18.74 15.60
N GLN A 181 2.65 -19.26 15.55
CA GLN A 181 3.83 -18.45 15.27
C GLN A 181 3.79 -17.85 13.86
N ARG A 182 3.32 -18.62 12.85
CA ARG A 182 3.12 -18.09 11.50
C ARG A 182 2.02 -17.03 11.45
N LEU A 183 0.89 -17.25 12.11
CA LEU A 183 -0.19 -16.25 12.23
C LEU A 183 0.32 -14.94 12.83
N GLN A 184 1.16 -14.98 13.87
CA GLN A 184 1.73 -13.76 14.45
C GLN A 184 2.61 -12.97 13.45
N ALA A 185 3.34 -13.66 12.57
CA ALA A 185 4.10 -13.01 11.51
C ALA A 185 3.19 -12.46 10.40
N LEU A 186 2.13 -13.21 10.05
CA LEU A 186 1.10 -12.80 9.11
C LEU A 186 0.34 -11.57 9.59
N ASP A 187 -0.05 -11.48 10.86
CA ASP A 187 -0.74 -10.32 11.43
C ASP A 187 0.05 -9.02 11.22
N LYS A 188 1.37 -9.07 11.39
CA LYS A 188 2.25 -7.93 11.12
C LYS A 188 2.27 -7.56 9.64
N ALA A 189 2.34 -8.56 8.76
CA ALA A 189 2.33 -8.36 7.30
C ALA A 189 0.96 -7.87 6.80
N VAL A 190 -0.14 -8.37 7.34
CA VAL A 190 -1.51 -7.92 7.09
C VAL A 190 -1.68 -6.47 7.52
N ALA A 191 -1.29 -6.11 8.75
CA ALA A 191 -1.38 -4.74 9.24
C ALA A 191 -0.56 -3.75 8.39
N ALA A 192 0.67 -4.14 8.02
CA ALA A 192 1.49 -3.33 7.12
C ALA A 192 0.90 -3.25 5.70
N GLY A 193 0.32 -4.36 5.21
CA GLY A 193 -0.35 -4.46 3.92
C GLY A 193 -1.56 -3.54 3.83
N ALA A 194 -2.37 -3.48 4.89
CA ALA A 194 -3.52 -2.58 4.99
C ALA A 194 -3.12 -1.11 4.84
N GLY A 195 -1.97 -0.71 5.40
CA GLY A 195 -1.44 0.66 5.23
C GLY A 195 -1.12 0.98 3.77
N GLY A 196 -0.34 0.12 3.10
CA GLY A 196 0.03 0.32 1.68
C GLY A 196 -1.16 0.23 0.73
N MET A 197 -2.07 -0.74 0.94
CA MET A 197 -3.28 -0.88 0.15
C MET A 197 -4.28 0.26 0.39
N GLY A 198 -4.30 0.83 1.59
CA GLY A 198 -5.09 2.02 1.92
C GLY A 198 -4.64 3.26 1.12
N GLU A 199 -3.34 3.49 1.01
CA GLU A 199 -2.80 4.56 0.15
C GLU A 199 -3.09 4.32 -1.32
N TRP A 200 -2.92 3.07 -1.78
CA TRP A 200 -3.23 2.72 -3.17
C TRP A 200 -4.70 2.98 -3.51
N LYS A 201 -5.61 2.57 -2.61
CA LYS A 201 -7.05 2.86 -2.72
C LYS A 201 -7.33 4.37 -2.76
N ALA A 202 -6.74 5.14 -1.85
CA ALA A 202 -6.92 6.59 -1.82
C ALA A 202 -6.46 7.26 -3.12
N HIS A 203 -5.33 6.81 -3.68
CA HIS A 203 -4.82 7.30 -4.96
C HIS A 203 -5.75 6.95 -6.14
N GLN A 204 -6.26 5.71 -6.22
CA GLN A 204 -7.23 5.30 -7.24
C GLN A 204 -8.53 6.13 -7.16
N ASN A 205 -9.02 6.38 -5.95
CA ASN A 205 -10.20 7.22 -5.74
C ASN A 205 -9.97 8.67 -6.20
N ALA A 206 -8.81 9.26 -5.90
CA ALA A 206 -8.46 10.60 -6.35
C ALA A 206 -8.39 10.69 -7.89
N MET A 207 -7.85 9.67 -8.56
CA MET A 207 -7.85 9.63 -10.03
C MET A 207 -9.27 9.51 -10.61
N ALA A 208 -10.14 8.73 -9.98
CA ALA A 208 -11.54 8.61 -10.38
C ALA A 208 -12.30 9.93 -10.21
N ALA A 209 -12.16 10.58 -9.05
CA ALA A 209 -12.76 11.88 -8.76
C ALA A 209 -12.31 12.96 -9.75
N HIS A 210 -11.01 13.00 -10.08
CA HIS A 210 -10.50 13.91 -11.09
C HIS A 210 -11.09 13.63 -12.48
N LYS A 211 -11.15 12.36 -12.88
CA LYS A 211 -11.77 11.94 -14.15
C LYS A 211 -13.25 12.32 -14.22
N ALA A 212 -13.96 12.29 -13.10
CA ALA A 212 -15.37 12.67 -12.99
C ALA A 212 -15.59 14.19 -12.90
N GLY A 213 -14.52 15.00 -12.81
CA GLY A 213 -14.62 16.45 -12.64
C GLY A 213 -14.98 16.90 -11.22
N GLU A 214 -14.96 15.98 -10.25
CA GLU A 214 -15.27 16.28 -8.83
C GLU A 214 -14.15 17.07 -8.14
N ILE A 215 -12.91 16.92 -8.64
CA ILE A 215 -11.75 17.71 -8.23
C ILE A 215 -11.02 18.26 -9.46
N ASP A 216 -10.58 19.52 -9.36
CA ASP A 216 -9.80 20.15 -10.41
C ASP A 216 -8.36 19.59 -10.48
N ALA A 217 -7.64 19.96 -11.54
CA ALA A 217 -6.28 19.49 -11.77
C ALA A 217 -5.28 19.94 -10.70
N ALA A 218 -5.47 21.12 -10.10
CA ALA A 218 -4.56 21.65 -9.08
C ALA A 218 -4.71 20.89 -7.74
N HIS A 219 -5.95 20.58 -7.37
CA HIS A 219 -6.27 19.74 -6.23
C HIS A 219 -5.74 18.32 -6.44
N ALA A 220 -6.04 17.71 -7.60
CA ALA A 220 -5.56 16.37 -7.93
C ALA A 220 -4.01 16.29 -7.86
N GLN A 221 -3.31 17.27 -8.43
CA GLN A 221 -1.85 17.36 -8.36
C GLN A 221 -1.34 17.42 -6.93
N THR A 222 -1.97 18.22 -6.07
CA THR A 222 -1.61 18.32 -4.65
C THR A 222 -1.75 16.97 -3.95
N MET A 223 -2.86 16.25 -4.18
CA MET A 223 -3.08 14.91 -3.63
C MET A 223 -2.06 13.90 -4.14
N TRP A 224 -1.74 13.90 -5.44
CA TRP A 224 -0.77 12.98 -6.01
C TRP A 224 0.66 13.24 -5.52
N VAL A 225 1.06 14.51 -5.33
CA VAL A 225 2.34 14.87 -4.71
C VAL A 225 2.40 14.34 -3.27
N ALA A 226 1.34 14.56 -2.49
CA ALA A 226 1.28 14.07 -1.12
C ALA A 226 1.40 12.54 -1.07
N ALA A 227 0.61 11.82 -1.86
CA ALA A 227 0.66 10.37 -1.95
C ALA A 227 2.06 9.84 -2.35
N TRP A 228 2.72 10.49 -3.32
CA TRP A 228 4.09 10.14 -3.72
C TRP A 228 5.10 10.32 -2.58
N SER A 229 4.97 11.39 -1.80
CA SER A 229 5.89 11.67 -0.69
C SER A 229 5.73 10.72 0.50
N THR A 230 4.52 10.20 0.76
CA THR A 230 4.26 9.33 1.91
C THR A 230 4.41 7.84 1.60
N ALA A 231 4.16 7.45 0.34
CA ALA A 231 4.15 6.05 -0.08
C ALA A 231 5.38 5.20 0.30
N PRO A 232 6.63 5.71 0.19
CA PRO A 232 7.80 4.90 0.53
C PRO A 232 7.73 4.30 1.94
N LYS A 233 7.21 5.05 2.92
CA LYS A 233 7.10 4.58 4.31
C LYS A 233 6.27 3.30 4.42
N ASN A 234 5.06 3.29 3.84
CA ASN A 234 4.16 2.13 3.96
C ASN A 234 4.61 0.97 3.06
N ILE A 235 5.14 1.26 1.88
CA ILE A 235 5.74 0.25 1.00
C ILE A 235 6.89 -0.47 1.71
N ASP A 236 7.80 0.27 2.33
CA ASP A 236 8.97 -0.31 3.00
C ASP A 236 8.58 -1.03 4.30
N THR A 237 7.57 -0.53 5.02
CA THR A 237 6.99 -1.23 6.18
C THR A 237 6.42 -2.58 5.78
N PHE A 238 5.67 -2.65 4.68
CA PHE A 238 5.15 -3.91 4.15
C PHE A 238 6.27 -4.85 3.70
N ARG A 239 7.28 -4.35 2.97
CA ARG A 239 8.44 -5.17 2.54
C ARG A 239 9.21 -5.77 3.71
N ALA A 240 9.40 -5.01 4.79
CA ALA A 240 10.05 -5.49 5.99
C ALA A 240 9.23 -6.61 6.66
N ALA A 241 7.92 -6.41 6.79
CA ALA A 241 7.03 -7.43 7.35
C ALA A 241 6.95 -8.69 6.47
N ASP A 242 6.90 -8.54 5.14
CA ASP A 242 6.91 -9.64 4.17
C ASP A 242 8.23 -10.43 4.23
N THR A 243 9.36 -9.75 4.43
CA THR A 243 10.66 -10.40 4.62
C THR A 243 10.69 -11.22 5.92
N ALA A 244 10.19 -10.66 7.03
CA ALA A 244 10.10 -11.36 8.30
C ALA A 244 9.14 -12.56 8.25
N LEU A 245 8.05 -12.47 7.48
CA LEU A 245 7.12 -13.59 7.27
C LEU A 245 7.79 -14.79 6.60
N ARG A 246 8.77 -14.57 5.70
CA ARG A 246 9.48 -15.67 5.01
C ARG A 246 10.39 -16.46 5.94
N THR A 247 10.78 -15.91 7.08
CA THR A 247 11.59 -16.60 8.09
C THR A 247 10.74 -17.25 9.19
N ALA A 248 9.43 -17.01 9.20
CA ALA A 248 8.52 -17.63 10.15
C ALA A 248 8.37 -19.14 9.87
N PRO A 249 8.17 -19.97 10.91
CA PRO A 249 7.89 -21.40 10.74
C PRO A 249 6.70 -21.65 9.81
N ALA A 250 6.76 -22.73 9.03
CA ALA A 250 5.63 -23.14 8.20
C ALA A 250 4.54 -23.78 9.07
N CYS A 251 3.28 -23.45 8.79
CA CYS A 251 2.12 -24.19 9.30
C CYS A 251 1.85 -25.34 8.32
N ARG A 252 1.96 -26.59 8.76
CA ARG A 252 1.70 -27.78 7.95
C ARG A 252 0.77 -28.72 8.73
N ALA A 253 -0.09 -29.41 7.99
CA ALA A 253 -0.88 -30.52 8.50
C ALA A 253 0.00 -31.76 8.71
#